data_AF-D9XLE5-F1
#
_entry.id   AF-D9XLE5-F1
#
_cell.length_a   1.000
_cell.length_b   1.000
_cell.length_c   1.000
_cell.angle_alpha   90.00
_cell.angle_beta   90.00
_cell.angle_gamma   90.00
#
_symmetry.space_group_name_H-M   'P 1'
#
loop_
_entity.id
_entity.type
_entity.pdbx_description
1 polymer ?
#
loop_
_entity_poly.entity_id
_entity_poly.type
_entity_poly.pdbx_seq_one_letter_code
_entity_poly.pdbx_strand_id
1 'polypeptide(L)'
;MRLRQHDDPGHLRRHQAAQHPGPRGPLPVPVGRRAADDRRRRGPVRVDRVHRLLRGARRRAPRAAGAAPLPAAAGVHRRRRPADALPRRGLMSSTTTAAGRGSGPPVLCVLDRAYRGAVEAQFFHALYGLLDLHGQFQRVDVALRGAAVTLAVEEDVYRPAVRLGTMTLDTLPDYRGSVRDLVAEDFTVFVDREAVTALGFDPERLVAGTVLLDSAELALRWPEYEQVWFV
;
A
#
# COMPACT_ATOMS: atom_id res chain seq x y z
N MET A 1 7.28 72.20 25.44
CA MET A 1 8.07 72.14 26.69
C MET A 1 9.05 70.99 26.53
N ARG A 2 10.35 71.31 26.44
CA ARG A 2 11.58 70.54 26.81
C ARG A 2 11.55 69.00 26.81
N LEU A 3 12.57 68.21 26.43
CA LEU A 3 13.92 68.31 25.85
C LEU A 3 14.54 66.89 26.02
N ARG A 4 15.58 66.54 25.24
CA ARG A 4 16.57 65.42 25.38
C ARG A 4 16.15 64.11 24.70
N GLN A 5 16.82 63.57 23.67
CA GLN A 5 18.25 63.51 23.31
C GLN A 5 19.13 62.87 24.38
N HIS A 6 19.47 61.58 24.20
CA HIS A 6 20.75 61.06 24.62
C HIS A 6 21.21 59.91 23.71
N ASP A 7 22.22 60.23 22.91
CA ASP A 7 23.17 59.31 22.31
C ASP A 7 23.94 58.56 23.40
N ASP A 8 24.27 57.29 23.15
CA ASP A 8 25.34 56.58 23.84
C ASP A 8 26.11 55.69 22.85
N PRO A 9 27.25 56.16 22.30
CA PRO A 9 28.23 55.35 21.60
C PRO A 9 29.49 55.26 22.46
N GLY A 10 29.78 54.08 23.02
CA GLY A 10 30.88 53.94 23.96
C GLY A 10 31.41 52.52 24.09
N HIS A 11 32.41 52.20 23.27
CA HIS A 11 33.62 51.46 23.62
C HIS A 11 33.51 50.08 24.32
N LEU A 12 34.09 49.04 23.68
CA LEU A 12 35.41 48.53 24.08
C LEU A 12 35.86 47.38 23.17
N ARG A 13 36.90 47.67 22.38
CA ARG A 13 37.86 46.69 21.89
C ARG A 13 38.47 45.96 23.09
N ARG A 14 38.47 44.63 23.08
CA ARG A 14 39.54 43.85 23.70
C ARG A 14 40.00 42.75 22.75
N HIS A 15 41.31 42.79 22.54
CA HIS A 15 42.14 41.77 21.94
C HIS A 15 41.82 40.37 22.48
N GLN A 16 41.70 39.39 21.59
CA GLN A 16 42.18 38.06 21.91
C GLN A 16 42.87 37.46 20.69
N ALA A 17 44.14 37.17 20.93
CA ALA A 17 45.10 36.63 20.00
C ALA A 17 44.79 35.16 19.67
N ALA A 18 45.27 34.80 18.48
CA ALA A 18 45.43 33.47 17.94
C ALA A 18 45.64 32.33 18.96
N GLN A 19 44.84 31.29 18.83
CA GLN A 19 45.26 29.92 19.13
C GLN A 19 44.84 29.02 17.97
N HIS A 20 45.82 28.64 17.16
CA HIS A 20 45.71 27.57 16.18
C HIS A 20 45.43 26.24 16.88
N PRO A 21 44.35 25.51 16.56
CA PRO A 21 44.25 24.11 16.90
C PRO A 21 45.09 23.29 15.92
N GLY A 22 46.19 22.71 16.42
CA GLY A 22 46.98 21.72 15.68
C GLY A 22 46.15 20.47 15.34
N PRO A 23 46.61 19.64 14.38
CA PRO A 23 45.88 18.47 13.92
C PRO A 23 45.75 17.43 15.04
N ARG A 24 44.51 17.11 15.40
CA ARG A 24 44.18 16.02 16.31
C ARG A 24 44.50 14.70 15.61
N GLY A 25 45.51 13.99 16.11
CA GLY A 25 45.78 12.61 15.73
C GLY A 25 44.59 11.69 16.05
N PRO A 26 44.47 10.54 15.37
CA PRO A 26 43.35 9.62 15.55
C PRO A 26 43.33 9.07 16.98
N LEU A 27 42.18 9.21 17.64
CA LEU A 27 41.92 8.60 18.94
C LEU A 27 41.93 7.07 18.81
N PRO A 28 42.49 6.32 19.78
CA PRO A 28 42.43 4.88 19.79
C PRO A 28 40.99 4.40 19.97
N VAL A 29 40.57 3.48 19.09
CA VAL A 29 39.26 2.83 19.13
C VAL A 29 39.21 1.86 20.32
N PRO A 30 38.23 1.95 21.23
CA PRO A 30 38.08 0.97 22.28
C PRO A 30 37.64 -0.37 21.68
N VAL A 31 38.45 -1.42 21.90
CA VAL A 31 38.12 -2.80 21.59
C VAL A 31 36.97 -3.23 22.48
N GLY A 32 35.77 -3.32 21.90
CA GLY A 32 34.56 -3.75 22.57
C GLY A 32 34.70 -5.16 23.14
N ARG A 33 34.52 -5.27 24.46
CA ARG A 33 34.34 -6.54 25.16
C ARG A 33 33.14 -7.28 24.58
N ARG A 34 33.37 -8.55 24.26
CA ARG A 34 32.36 -9.56 23.87
C ARG A 34 31.24 -9.61 24.93
N ALA A 35 30.03 -9.24 24.54
CA ALA A 35 28.83 -9.61 25.28
C ALA A 35 28.52 -11.07 24.95
N ALA A 36 28.73 -11.91 25.96
CA ALA A 36 28.34 -13.30 25.96
C ALA A 36 26.82 -13.43 26.09
N ASP A 37 26.28 -14.31 25.25
CA ASP A 37 25.34 -15.36 25.63
C ASP A 37 24.05 -14.95 26.37
N ASP A 38 22.99 -14.71 25.59
CA ASP A 38 21.62 -14.81 26.07
C ASP A 38 20.72 -15.58 25.08
N ARG A 39 21.16 -16.80 24.73
CA ARG A 39 20.41 -17.73 23.87
C ARG A 39 19.83 -18.91 24.65
N ARG A 40 19.04 -18.70 25.70
CA ARG A 40 18.20 -19.77 26.25
C ARG A 40 16.91 -19.22 26.85
N ARG A 41 15.82 -19.24 26.06
CA ARG A 41 14.43 -19.56 26.47
C ARG A 41 13.41 -18.96 25.49
N ARG A 42 13.18 -19.59 24.34
CA ARG A 42 11.86 -19.60 23.69
C ARG A 42 11.62 -20.98 23.10
N GLY A 43 10.65 -21.69 23.67
CA GLY A 43 10.24 -23.02 23.23
C GLY A 43 9.53 -22.99 21.88
N PRO A 44 9.29 -24.16 21.27
CA PRO A 44 8.64 -24.27 19.97
C PRO A 44 7.17 -23.85 20.06
N VAL A 45 6.81 -22.79 19.35
CA VAL A 45 5.41 -22.46 19.08
C VAL A 45 4.92 -23.44 18.02
N ARG A 46 4.05 -24.37 18.43
CA ARG A 46 3.28 -25.22 17.51
C ARG A 46 2.26 -24.35 16.79
N VAL A 47 2.52 -24.05 15.53
CA VAL A 47 1.54 -23.45 14.61
C VAL A 47 0.83 -24.59 13.90
N ASP A 48 -0.11 -25.22 14.60
CA ASP A 48 -1.15 -26.03 13.95
C ASP A 48 -2.35 -25.12 13.66
N ARG A 49 -2.91 -25.28 12.45
CA ARG A 49 -4.30 -24.94 12.08
C ARG A 49 -4.59 -23.59 11.41
N VAL A 50 -4.04 -23.32 10.21
CA VAL A 50 -4.72 -22.44 9.21
C VAL A 50 -4.43 -22.89 7.76
N HIS A 51 -4.81 -24.12 7.37
CA HIS A 51 -4.82 -24.51 5.94
C HIS A 51 -5.95 -25.49 5.60
N ARG A 52 -7.16 -25.19 6.05
CA ARG A 52 -8.34 -25.95 5.62
C ARG A 52 -9.56 -25.05 5.55
N LEU A 53 -9.61 -24.14 4.57
CA LEU A 53 -10.86 -23.48 4.15
C LEU A 53 -10.79 -22.73 2.80
N LEU A 54 -9.87 -23.08 1.88
CA LEU A 54 -9.83 -22.48 0.53
C LEU A 54 -9.66 -23.52 -0.60
N ARG A 55 -10.41 -24.62 -0.55
CA ARG A 55 -10.66 -25.45 -1.75
C ARG A 55 -12.12 -25.85 -1.79
N GLY A 56 -12.92 -25.09 -2.54
CA GLY A 56 -14.30 -25.47 -2.74
C GLY A 56 -15.18 -24.47 -3.46
N ALA A 57 -14.84 -24.04 -4.68
CA ALA A 57 -15.87 -23.59 -5.62
C ALA A 57 -15.40 -23.55 -7.09
N ARG A 58 -15.86 -24.57 -7.82
CA ARG A 58 -16.54 -24.46 -9.12
C ARG A 58 -15.75 -24.04 -10.37
N ARG A 59 -15.43 -25.09 -11.13
CA ARG A 59 -15.58 -25.19 -12.59
C ARG A 59 -16.80 -24.41 -13.12
N ARG A 60 -16.60 -23.60 -14.18
CA ARG A 60 -17.49 -23.51 -15.36
C ARG A 60 -16.79 -22.75 -16.48
N ALA A 61 -16.62 -23.44 -17.62
CA ALA A 61 -16.30 -22.82 -18.91
C ALA A 61 -17.54 -22.10 -19.47
N PRO A 62 -17.34 -21.14 -20.39
CA PRO A 62 -18.31 -20.90 -21.45
C PRO A 62 -17.71 -21.13 -22.84
N ARG A 63 -18.52 -21.77 -23.68
CA ARG A 63 -18.31 -22.04 -25.10
C ARG A 63 -19.22 -21.10 -25.89
N ALA A 64 -18.61 -20.46 -26.89
CA ALA A 64 -19.15 -19.96 -28.17
C ALA A 64 -20.16 -18.79 -28.20
N ALA A 65 -19.90 -17.86 -29.13
CA ALA A 65 -20.87 -17.40 -30.12
C ALA A 65 -20.18 -16.67 -31.30
N GLY A 66 -20.62 -16.94 -32.53
CA GLY A 66 -20.26 -16.14 -33.69
C GLY A 66 -20.78 -16.68 -35.03
N ALA A 67 -21.90 -16.09 -35.48
CA ALA A 67 -22.36 -15.89 -36.87
C ALA A 67 -23.49 -16.79 -37.45
N ALA A 68 -24.57 -16.10 -37.83
CA ALA A 68 -25.80 -16.52 -38.52
C ALA A 68 -25.61 -16.56 -40.07
N PRO A 69 -26.63 -16.89 -40.92
CA PRO A 69 -27.85 -16.06 -41.15
C PRO A 69 -29.19 -16.80 -41.45
N LEU A 70 -30.27 -16.00 -41.48
CA LEU A 70 -31.70 -16.17 -41.89
C LEU A 70 -31.92 -16.72 -43.35
N PRO A 71 -33.14 -17.03 -43.89
CA PRO A 71 -34.47 -16.44 -43.61
C PRO A 71 -35.80 -17.28 -43.76
N ALA A 72 -36.91 -16.58 -43.42
CA ALA A 72 -38.30 -16.60 -43.95
C ALA A 72 -39.25 -17.83 -43.87
N ALA A 73 -40.46 -17.63 -43.29
CA ALA A 73 -41.77 -17.79 -43.95
C ALA A 73 -42.98 -17.61 -42.99
N ALA A 74 -44.11 -17.23 -43.59
CA ALA A 74 -45.36 -16.76 -43.00
C ALA A 74 -46.27 -17.84 -42.37
N GLY A 75 -47.26 -17.40 -41.58
CA GLY A 75 -48.38 -18.26 -41.18
C GLY A 75 -49.27 -17.70 -40.06
N VAL A 76 -50.43 -17.17 -40.44
CA VAL A 76 -51.54 -16.72 -39.58
C VAL A 76 -52.29 -17.92 -38.99
N HIS A 77 -52.63 -17.92 -37.69
CA HIS A 77 -53.95 -18.37 -37.21
C HIS A 77 -54.24 -17.98 -35.74
N ARG A 78 -55.39 -17.31 -35.56
CA ARG A 78 -56.06 -17.03 -34.27
C ARG A 78 -56.57 -18.32 -33.61
N ARG A 79 -56.60 -18.39 -32.28
CA ARG A 79 -57.79 -18.76 -31.47
C ARG A 79 -57.64 -18.48 -29.96
N ARG A 80 -58.80 -18.46 -29.30
CA ARG A 80 -59.21 -17.86 -28.02
C ARG A 80 -58.71 -18.56 -26.73
N ARG A 81 -58.52 -17.73 -25.67
CA ARG A 81 -58.82 -17.84 -24.20
C ARG A 81 -59.69 -19.03 -23.70
N PRO A 82 -59.85 -19.28 -22.37
CA PRO A 82 -59.08 -18.91 -21.14
C PRO A 82 -58.97 -20.06 -20.07
N ALA A 83 -58.49 -19.71 -18.87
CA ALA A 83 -58.81 -20.23 -17.52
C ALA A 83 -57.73 -21.03 -16.74
N ASP A 84 -57.39 -20.44 -15.59
CA ASP A 84 -57.06 -21.02 -14.28
C ASP A 84 -55.97 -22.11 -14.15
N ALA A 85 -54.92 -21.79 -13.37
CA ALA A 85 -54.75 -22.31 -12.00
C ALA A 85 -53.29 -22.22 -11.49
N LEU A 86 -53.18 -21.60 -10.31
CA LEU A 86 -52.22 -21.82 -9.21
C LEU A 86 -50.89 -21.03 -9.14
N PRO A 87 -50.54 -20.51 -7.94
CA PRO A 87 -49.34 -19.72 -7.69
C PRO A 87 -48.14 -20.64 -7.51
N ARG A 88 -47.18 -20.57 -8.42
CA ARG A 88 -45.84 -21.14 -8.16
C ARG A 88 -45.07 -20.16 -7.29
N ARG A 89 -45.02 -20.53 -6.00
CA ARG A 89 -43.89 -20.38 -5.06
C ARG A 89 -42.80 -19.46 -5.60
N GLY A 90 -42.81 -18.22 -5.08
CA GLY A 90 -41.84 -17.19 -5.44
C GLY A 90 -40.43 -17.76 -5.42
N LEU A 91 -39.83 -17.80 -6.60
CA LEU A 91 -38.39 -17.80 -6.72
C LEU A 91 -37.89 -16.67 -5.83
N MET A 92 -37.06 -17.02 -4.85
CA MET A 92 -36.15 -16.09 -4.22
C MET A 92 -35.39 -15.45 -5.36
N SER A 93 -35.88 -14.28 -5.76
CA SER A 93 -35.13 -13.34 -6.56
C SER A 93 -33.96 -13.00 -5.67
N SER A 94 -32.86 -13.72 -5.85
CA SER A 94 -31.54 -13.22 -5.48
C SER A 94 -31.35 -12.02 -6.39
N THR A 95 -31.91 -10.89 -5.99
CA THR A 95 -31.34 -9.59 -6.31
C THR A 95 -29.90 -9.71 -5.84
N THR A 96 -29.02 -10.01 -6.77
CA THR A 96 -27.61 -9.67 -6.70
C THR A 96 -27.60 -8.16 -6.56
N THR A 97 -27.75 -7.70 -5.32
CA THR A 97 -27.39 -6.35 -4.92
C THR A 97 -25.93 -6.23 -5.32
N ALA A 98 -25.69 -5.46 -6.37
CA ALA A 98 -24.36 -4.96 -6.68
C ALA A 98 -23.77 -4.51 -5.36
N ALA A 99 -22.65 -5.13 -4.96
CA ALA A 99 -22.01 -4.92 -3.67
C ALA A 99 -21.83 -3.41 -3.49
N GLY A 100 -22.74 -2.82 -2.70
CA GLY A 100 -22.66 -1.41 -2.36
C GLY A 100 -21.37 -1.27 -1.58
N ARG A 101 -20.51 -0.35 -2.01
CA ARG A 101 -19.41 0.17 -1.19
C ARG A 101 -19.92 0.30 0.25
N GLY A 102 -19.14 -0.17 1.22
CA GLY A 102 -19.57 -0.24 2.62
C GLY A 102 -20.15 1.10 3.09
N SER A 103 -21.05 1.09 4.06
CA SER A 103 -21.63 2.35 4.59
C SER A 103 -20.67 3.11 5.54
N GLY A 104 -19.39 2.73 5.59
CA GLY A 104 -18.40 3.27 6.52
C GLY A 104 -17.79 4.61 6.07
N PRO A 105 -16.93 5.23 6.88
CA PRO A 105 -16.23 6.45 6.48
C PRO A 105 -15.21 6.18 5.36
N PRO A 106 -14.90 7.15 4.48
CA PRO A 106 -13.75 7.07 3.60
C PRO A 106 -12.44 7.23 4.40
N VAL A 107 -11.49 6.33 4.16
CA VAL A 107 -10.22 6.25 4.88
C VAL A 107 -9.04 6.40 3.91
N LEU A 108 -8.05 7.22 4.29
CA LEU A 108 -6.74 7.27 3.63
C LEU A 108 -5.68 6.61 4.52
N CYS A 109 -5.00 5.60 4.01
CA CYS A 109 -3.90 4.94 4.68
C CYS A 109 -2.56 5.43 4.12
N VAL A 110 -1.75 6.06 4.96
CA VAL A 110 -0.43 6.60 4.62
C VAL A 110 0.65 5.65 5.10
N LEU A 111 1.47 5.17 4.17
CA LEU A 111 2.65 4.34 4.45
C LEU A 111 3.90 5.15 4.11
N ASP A 112 4.77 5.38 5.09
CA ASP A 112 6.05 6.07 4.89
C ASP A 112 7.25 5.11 4.81
N ARG A 113 7.10 3.89 5.35
CA ARG A 113 8.18 2.91 5.48
C ARG A 113 7.99 1.74 4.53
N ALA A 114 9.06 1.38 3.81
CA ALA A 114 9.17 0.09 3.14
C ALA A 114 10.12 -0.82 3.92
N TYR A 115 9.61 -1.96 4.38
CA TYR A 115 10.45 -2.99 4.97
C TYR A 115 10.81 -4.04 3.92
N ARG A 116 11.92 -3.82 3.20
CA ARG A 116 12.59 -4.91 2.45
C ARG A 116 13.67 -5.51 3.34
N GLY A 117 13.48 -6.74 3.81
CA GLY A 117 14.56 -7.54 4.41
C GLY A 117 14.58 -7.65 5.93
N ALA A 118 13.60 -7.11 6.66
CA ALA A 118 13.39 -7.54 8.05
C ALA A 118 12.73 -8.93 8.02
N VAL A 119 13.55 -9.99 8.17
CA VAL A 119 13.09 -11.40 8.19
C VAL A 119 12.00 -11.62 9.25
N GLU A 120 11.97 -10.80 10.30
CA GLU A 120 10.99 -10.87 11.39
C GLU A 120 9.65 -10.18 11.07
N ALA A 121 9.60 -9.24 10.11
CA ALA A 121 8.39 -8.50 9.75
C ALA A 121 7.60 -9.14 8.58
N GLN A 122 8.00 -10.34 8.14
CA GLN A 122 7.41 -11.01 6.97
C GLN A 122 5.99 -11.56 7.21
N PHE A 123 5.48 -11.53 8.44
CA PHE A 123 4.20 -12.14 8.78
C PHE A 123 2.99 -11.21 8.61
N PHE A 124 3.20 -9.89 8.52
CA PHE A 124 2.12 -8.95 8.29
C PHE A 124 2.65 -7.67 7.64
N HIS A 125 2.36 -7.48 6.37
CA HIS A 125 2.59 -6.21 5.68
C HIS A 125 1.27 -5.44 5.60
N ALA A 126 1.30 -4.12 5.83
CA ALA A 126 0.10 -3.29 5.90
C ALA A 126 -0.80 -3.45 4.66
N LEU A 127 -0.22 -3.58 3.46
CA LEU A 127 -0.96 -3.80 2.21
C LEU A 127 -1.90 -5.03 2.26
N TYR A 128 -1.48 -6.14 2.89
CA TYR A 128 -2.34 -7.32 3.05
C TYR A 128 -3.49 -7.05 4.01
N GLY A 129 -3.22 -6.36 5.11
CA GLY A 129 -4.26 -5.95 6.06
C GLY A 129 -5.31 -5.04 5.41
N LEU A 130 -4.90 -4.14 4.52
CA LEU A 130 -5.83 -3.26 3.81
C LEU A 130 -6.75 -4.04 2.86
N LEU A 131 -6.21 -5.03 2.14
CA LEU A 131 -7.02 -5.94 1.30
C LEU A 131 -8.06 -6.71 2.12
N ASP A 132 -7.76 -7.12 3.35
CA ASP A 132 -8.75 -7.85 4.16
C ASP A 132 -9.79 -6.92 4.82
N LEU A 133 -9.46 -5.64 5.04
CA LEU A 133 -10.30 -4.71 5.79
C LEU A 133 -11.21 -3.82 4.94
N HIS A 134 -10.94 -3.67 3.64
CA HIS A 134 -11.66 -2.69 2.80
C HIS A 134 -13.18 -2.90 2.72
N GLY A 135 -13.66 -4.13 2.83
CA GLY A 135 -15.10 -4.43 2.84
C GLY A 135 -15.87 -3.84 4.02
N GLN A 136 -15.18 -3.30 5.04
CA GLN A 136 -15.79 -2.65 6.20
C GLN A 136 -15.98 -1.13 6.02
N PHE A 137 -15.37 -0.54 4.98
CA PHE A 137 -15.37 0.90 4.73
C PHE A 137 -16.07 1.24 3.43
N GLN A 138 -16.49 2.50 3.27
CA GLN A 138 -17.00 2.98 1.98
C GLN A 138 -15.92 3.09 0.93
N ARG A 139 -14.72 3.48 1.36
CA ARG A 139 -13.56 3.69 0.50
C ARG A 139 -12.32 3.59 1.36
N VAL A 140 -11.32 2.86 0.88
CA VAL A 140 -9.98 2.86 1.45
C VAL A 140 -9.04 3.20 0.30
N ASP A 141 -8.26 4.26 0.45
CA ASP A 141 -7.19 4.60 -0.48
C ASP A 141 -5.85 4.55 0.23
N VAL A 142 -4.78 4.43 -0.55
CA VAL A 142 -3.42 4.28 -0.04
C VAL A 142 -2.55 5.41 -0.56
N ALA A 143 -1.77 6.01 0.33
CA ALA A 143 -0.72 6.96 -0.01
C ALA A 143 0.64 6.37 0.33
N LEU A 144 1.45 6.11 -0.69
CA LEU A 144 2.84 5.68 -0.54
C LEU A 144 3.75 6.90 -0.56
N ARG A 145 4.52 7.06 0.52
CA ARG A 145 5.44 8.19 0.74
C ARG A 145 6.79 7.67 1.21
N GLY A 146 7.81 8.53 1.15
CA GLY A 146 9.15 8.20 1.62
C GLY A 146 9.68 6.89 1.01
N ALA A 147 10.10 5.94 1.85
CA ALA A 147 10.61 4.66 1.36
C ALA A 147 9.51 3.74 0.81
N ALA A 148 8.24 3.93 1.22
CA ALA A 148 7.12 3.08 0.78
C ALA A 148 6.83 3.18 -0.72
N VAL A 149 7.26 4.24 -1.40
CA VAL A 149 7.10 4.35 -2.87
C VAL A 149 7.78 3.20 -3.62
N THR A 150 8.83 2.60 -3.04
CA THR A 150 9.54 1.44 -3.62
C THR A 150 8.68 0.18 -3.73
N LEU A 151 7.50 0.16 -3.10
CA LEU A 151 6.52 -0.92 -3.22
C LEU A 151 5.75 -0.85 -4.55
N ALA A 152 5.67 0.34 -5.16
CA ALA A 152 4.94 0.60 -6.41
C ALA A 152 5.85 0.83 -7.63
N VAL A 153 7.17 0.80 -7.48
CA VAL A 153 8.10 0.95 -8.62
C VAL A 153 8.35 -0.40 -9.28
N GLU A 154 8.09 -0.52 -10.58
CA GLU A 154 8.38 -1.68 -11.40
C GLU A 154 9.89 -1.87 -11.61
N GLU A 155 10.36 -3.11 -11.47
CA GLU A 155 11.74 -3.50 -11.77
C GLU A 155 11.74 -4.61 -12.81
N ASP A 156 12.47 -4.43 -13.92
CA ASP A 156 12.53 -5.43 -15.01
C ASP A 156 13.25 -6.72 -14.58
N VAL A 157 14.05 -6.65 -13.52
CA VAL A 157 14.78 -7.78 -12.95
C VAL A 157 14.43 -7.89 -11.47
N TYR A 158 13.41 -8.68 -11.18
CA TYR A 158 13.11 -9.12 -9.83
C TYR A 158 14.34 -9.86 -9.26
N ARG A 159 14.95 -9.32 -8.19
CA ARG A 159 16.10 -9.95 -7.52
C ARG A 159 15.80 -10.26 -6.05
N PRO A 160 15.11 -11.36 -5.71
CA PRO A 160 15.10 -11.83 -4.35
C PRO A 160 16.29 -12.77 -4.20
N ALA A 161 17.46 -12.23 -3.90
CA ALA A 161 18.54 -13.05 -3.39
C ALA A 161 19.35 -12.17 -2.46
N VAL A 162 18.82 -11.97 -1.26
CA VAL A 162 19.64 -11.35 -0.21
C VAL A 162 20.53 -12.43 0.36
N ARG A 163 21.85 -12.25 0.22
CA ARG A 163 22.81 -13.14 0.87
C ARG A 163 23.02 -12.71 2.32
N LEU A 164 22.55 -13.52 3.24
CA LEU A 164 22.81 -13.41 4.67
C LEU A 164 23.91 -14.40 5.04
N GLY A 165 25.16 -13.97 4.93
CA GLY A 165 26.33 -14.83 5.09
C GLY A 165 26.38 -15.92 4.00
N THR A 166 26.19 -17.18 4.40
CA THR A 166 26.12 -18.33 3.48
C THR A 166 24.69 -18.65 3.02
N MET A 167 23.66 -18.02 3.59
CA MET A 167 22.26 -18.26 3.23
C MET A 167 21.82 -17.29 2.13
N THR A 168 21.18 -17.81 1.08
CA THR A 168 20.47 -17.00 0.08
C THR A 168 18.99 -16.97 0.46
N LEU A 169 18.45 -15.77 0.66
CA LEU A 169 17.02 -15.56 0.89
C LEU A 169 16.38 -15.11 -0.43
N ASP A 170 15.67 -16.04 -1.08
CA ASP A 170 14.97 -15.86 -2.34
C ASP A 170 13.45 -15.86 -2.23
N THR A 171 12.94 -15.99 -1.00
CA THR A 171 11.51 -16.01 -0.67
C THR A 171 10.97 -14.64 -0.25
N LEU A 172 11.66 -13.55 -0.58
CA LEU A 172 11.20 -12.21 -0.21
C LEU A 172 9.91 -11.84 -0.98
N PRO A 173 8.85 -11.36 -0.30
CA PRO A 173 7.60 -10.99 -0.96
C PRO A 173 7.80 -9.93 -2.05
N ASP A 174 7.13 -10.10 -3.19
CA ASP A 174 7.00 -9.05 -4.20
C ASP A 174 5.78 -8.19 -3.87
N TYR A 175 6.01 -7.09 -3.14
CA TYR A 175 4.94 -6.17 -2.74
C TYR A 175 4.28 -5.43 -3.92
N ARG A 176 4.89 -5.44 -5.11
CA ARG A 176 4.26 -4.91 -6.33
C ARG A 176 3.02 -5.71 -6.70
N GLY A 177 3.06 -7.02 -6.51
CA GLY A 177 1.88 -7.88 -6.64
C GLY A 177 0.75 -7.35 -5.76
N SER A 178 1.05 -7.04 -4.50
CA SER A 178 0.06 -6.48 -3.57
C SER A 178 -0.45 -5.09 -3.97
N VAL A 179 0.40 -4.23 -4.55
CA VAL A 179 -0.07 -2.94 -5.11
C VAL A 179 -1.00 -3.16 -6.29
N ARG A 180 -0.69 -4.11 -7.19
CA ARG A 180 -1.59 -4.49 -8.30
C ARG A 180 -2.91 -5.05 -7.80
N ASP A 181 -2.88 -5.87 -6.76
CA ASP A 181 -4.07 -6.43 -6.13
C ASP A 181 -4.95 -5.31 -5.55
N LEU A 182 -4.37 -4.32 -4.85
CA LEU A 182 -5.11 -3.16 -4.35
C LEU A 182 -5.77 -2.36 -5.49
N VAL A 183 -5.02 -2.07 -6.57
CA VAL A 183 -5.58 -1.38 -7.74
C VAL A 183 -6.71 -2.20 -8.38
N ALA A 184 -6.58 -3.52 -8.44
CA ALA A 184 -7.61 -4.41 -8.99
C ALA A 184 -8.88 -4.46 -8.12
N GLU A 185 -8.77 -4.20 -6.82
CA GLU A 185 -9.87 -4.08 -5.86
C GLU A 185 -10.39 -2.62 -5.73
N ASP A 186 -10.19 -1.80 -6.76
CA ASP A 186 -10.66 -0.40 -6.87
C ASP A 186 -10.09 0.58 -5.82
N PHE A 187 -8.96 0.27 -5.17
CA PHE A 187 -8.27 1.25 -4.34
C PHE A 187 -7.59 2.29 -5.22
N THR A 188 -7.65 3.56 -4.80
CA THR A 188 -6.74 4.57 -5.36
C THR A 188 -5.41 4.50 -4.63
N VAL A 189 -4.34 4.18 -5.35
CA VAL A 189 -2.98 4.15 -4.78
C VAL A 189 -2.22 5.39 -5.25
N PHE A 190 -2.06 6.35 -4.36
CA PHE A 190 -1.25 7.55 -4.57
C PHE A 190 0.21 7.27 -4.29
N VAL A 191 1.08 7.77 -5.17
CA VAL A 191 2.53 7.66 -5.03
C VAL A 191 3.12 9.07 -5.04
N ASP A 192 3.93 9.36 -4.03
CA ASP A 192 4.64 10.64 -3.91
C ASP A 192 5.79 10.73 -4.92
N ARG A 193 5.68 11.69 -5.85
CA ARG A 193 6.65 11.97 -6.92
C ARG A 193 8.01 12.40 -6.37
N GLU A 194 8.02 13.24 -5.33
CA GLU A 194 9.28 13.75 -4.76
C GLU A 194 10.06 12.60 -4.13
N ALA A 195 9.37 11.68 -3.44
CA ALA A 195 9.99 10.49 -2.89
C ALA A 195 10.51 9.52 -3.97
N VAL A 196 9.74 9.30 -5.05
CA VAL A 196 10.17 8.47 -6.19
C VAL A 196 11.47 9.02 -6.80
N THR A 197 11.48 10.32 -7.10
CA THR A 197 12.64 10.99 -7.71
C THR A 197 13.84 11.08 -6.76
N ALA A 198 13.62 11.36 -5.48
CA ALA A 198 14.68 11.42 -4.47
C ALA A 198 15.39 10.07 -4.27
N LEU A 199 14.67 8.96 -4.47
CA LEU A 199 15.25 7.60 -4.44
C LEU A 199 15.87 7.17 -5.78
N GLY A 200 15.85 8.03 -6.80
CA GLY A 200 16.47 7.78 -8.10
C GLY A 200 15.67 6.87 -9.02
N PHE A 201 14.38 6.67 -8.75
CA PHE A 201 13.50 5.90 -9.64
C PHE A 201 12.88 6.78 -10.73
N ASP A 202 12.58 6.14 -11.85
CA ASP A 202 11.87 6.77 -12.96
C ASP A 202 10.36 6.80 -12.65
N PRO A 203 9.71 7.99 -12.62
CA PRO A 203 8.28 8.09 -12.34
C PRO A 203 7.36 7.44 -13.37
N GLU A 204 7.87 7.13 -14.58
CA GLU A 204 7.11 6.38 -15.59
C GLU A 204 7.07 4.88 -15.30
N ARG A 205 7.95 4.40 -14.41
CA ARG A 205 8.09 2.98 -14.06
C ARG A 205 7.29 2.61 -12.82
N LEU A 206 6.07 3.10 -12.71
CA LEU A 206 5.17 2.74 -11.61
C LEU A 206 4.22 1.63 -12.03
N VAL A 207 3.74 0.87 -11.05
CA VAL A 207 2.67 -0.12 -11.23
C VAL A 207 1.48 0.57 -11.91
N ALA A 208 0.98 -0.04 -12.99
CA ALA A 208 -0.15 0.51 -13.74
C ALA A 208 -1.39 0.70 -12.84
N GLY A 209 -2.08 1.82 -13.03
CA GLY A 209 -3.25 2.21 -12.23
C GLY A 209 -2.94 2.93 -10.92
N THR A 210 -1.66 3.08 -10.56
CA THR A 210 -1.25 4.03 -9.51
C THR A 210 -1.35 5.48 -10.00
N VAL A 211 -1.54 6.41 -9.06
CA VAL A 211 -1.67 7.84 -9.33
C VAL A 211 -0.46 8.56 -8.72
N LEU A 212 0.41 9.05 -9.59
CA LEU A 212 1.56 9.83 -9.19
C LEU A 212 1.16 11.29 -8.90
N LEU A 213 1.51 11.78 -7.71
CA LEU A 213 1.20 13.14 -7.24
C LEU A 213 2.42 13.78 -6.62
N ASP A 214 2.44 15.11 -6.60
CA ASP A 214 3.40 15.85 -5.79
C ASP A 214 2.99 15.82 -4.31
N SER A 215 3.95 15.98 -3.38
CA SER A 215 3.70 15.99 -1.93
C SER A 215 2.59 16.95 -1.51
N ALA A 216 2.56 18.14 -2.13
CA ALA A 216 1.56 19.17 -1.84
C ALA A 216 0.17 18.76 -2.33
N GLU A 217 0.06 18.16 -3.52
CA GLU A 217 -1.21 17.68 -4.06
C GLU A 217 -1.78 16.54 -3.21
N LEU A 218 -0.91 15.64 -2.73
CA LEU A 218 -1.30 14.58 -1.82
C LEU A 218 -1.85 15.12 -0.49
N ALA A 219 -1.21 16.14 0.08
CA ALA A 219 -1.65 16.78 1.31
C ALA A 219 -3.02 17.48 1.14
N LEU A 220 -3.28 18.09 -0.02
CA LEU A 220 -4.55 18.75 -0.33
C LEU A 220 -5.74 17.78 -0.37
N ARG A 221 -5.50 16.47 -0.54
CA ARG A 221 -6.55 15.44 -0.54
C ARG A 221 -6.94 14.96 0.85
N TRP A 222 -6.14 15.21 1.89
CA TRP A 222 -6.45 14.72 3.23
C TRP A 222 -7.85 15.11 3.73
N PRO A 223 -8.35 16.35 3.50
CA PRO A 223 -9.70 16.74 3.90
C PRO A 223 -10.83 16.02 3.15
N GLU A 224 -10.55 15.30 2.06
CA GLU A 224 -11.53 14.47 1.34
C GLU A 224 -11.86 13.17 2.09
N TYR A 225 -11.04 12.80 3.07
CA TYR A 225 -11.19 11.60 3.87
C TYR A 225 -11.67 11.96 5.27
N GLU A 226 -12.54 11.13 5.82
CA GLU A 226 -13.01 11.30 7.19
C GLU A 226 -11.95 10.81 8.19
N GLN A 227 -11.10 9.86 7.76
CA GLN A 227 -10.00 9.35 8.58
C GLN A 227 -8.70 9.24 7.76
N VAL A 228 -7.58 9.58 8.41
CA VAL A 228 -6.23 9.40 7.88
C VAL A 228 -5.44 8.55 8.86
N TRP A 229 -4.93 7.42 8.42
CA TRP A 229 -4.17 6.48 9.26
C TRP A 229 -2.73 6.40 8.78
N PHE A 230 -1.79 6.54 9.71
CA PHE A 230 -0.36 6.30 9.45
C PHE A 230 -0.05 4.87 9.89
N VAL A 231 0.35 4.04 8.93
CA VAL A 231 0.47 2.57 9.09
C VAL A 231 1.91 2.10 8.92
#